data_AF-A0A428XJN5-F1
#
_entry.id   AF-A0A428XJN5-F1
#
_cell.length_a   1.000
_cell.length_b   1.000
_cell.length_c   1.000
_cell.angle_alpha   90.00
_cell.angle_beta   90.00
_cell.angle_gamma   90.00
#
_symmetry.space_group_name_H-M   'P 1'
#
loop_
_entity.id
_entity.type
_entity.pdbx_description
1 polymer ?
#
loop_
_entity_poly.entity_id
_entity_poly.type
_entity_poly.pdbx_seq_one_letter_code
_entity_poly.pdbx_strand_id
1 'polypeptide(L)'
;MCGACGRTSATDAWSGVFLTRRARWEAARIINDALSETGHPARVTCAAAAWVVHSGTGRSVLVDTASGIWQVLLSLPGLRLDVAAALSGRPPTPVLAAVVASAETAT
;
A
#
# COMPACT_ATOMS: atom_id res chain seq x y z
N MET A 1 -12.10 5.47 -17.12
CA MET A 1 -12.11 6.95 -17.02
C MET A 1 -13.19 7.34 -16.03
N CYS A 2 -12.87 8.11 -14.98
CA CYS A 2 -13.89 8.67 -14.10
C CYS A 2 -14.40 9.99 -14.71
N GLY A 3 -15.68 10.04 -15.08
CA GLY A 3 -16.28 11.19 -15.78
C GLY A 3 -16.37 12.49 -14.95
N ALA A 4 -16.07 12.44 -13.65
CA ALA A 4 -16.22 13.59 -12.74
C ALA A 4 -14.93 14.39 -12.50
N CYS A 5 -13.75 13.80 -12.73
CA CYS A 5 -12.47 14.46 -12.41
C CYS A 5 -11.44 14.43 -13.54
N GLY A 6 -11.77 13.88 -14.71
CA GLY A 6 -10.89 13.82 -15.88
C GLY A 6 -9.62 12.97 -15.70
N ARG A 7 -9.39 12.41 -14.51
CA ARG A 7 -8.26 11.54 -14.21
C ARG A 7 -8.61 10.09 -14.54
N THR A 8 -7.72 9.43 -15.27
CA THR A 8 -7.67 7.98 -15.34
C THR A 8 -7.18 7.51 -13.97
N SER A 9 -8.10 7.07 -13.10
CA SER A 9 -7.71 6.34 -11.89
C SER A 9 -6.89 5.13 -12.35
N ALA A 10 -5.61 5.10 -12.00
CA ALA A 10 -4.80 3.93 -12.26
C ALA A 10 -5.39 2.75 -11.47
N THR A 11 -5.46 1.59 -12.10
CA THR A 11 -5.93 0.35 -11.47
C THR A 11 -4.87 -0.72 -11.63
N ASP A 12 -4.78 -1.59 -10.65
CA ASP A 12 -3.98 -2.82 -10.66
C ASP A 12 -4.90 -4.05 -10.52
N ALA A 13 -4.30 -5.24 -10.57
CA ALA A 13 -5.02 -6.52 -10.43
C ALA A 13 -5.83 -6.62 -9.12
N TRP A 14 -5.49 -5.80 -8.12
CA TRP A 14 -6.03 -5.85 -6.76
C TRP A 14 -7.09 -4.78 -6.51
N SER A 15 -7.33 -3.89 -7.47
CA SER A 15 -8.27 -2.77 -7.33
C SER A 15 -9.69 -3.23 -7.02
N GLY A 16 -10.09 -4.43 -7.46
CA GLY A 16 -11.36 -5.07 -7.09
C GLY A 16 -11.48 -5.43 -5.61
N VAL A 17 -10.37 -5.78 -4.95
CA VAL A 17 -10.32 -6.05 -3.51
C VAL A 17 -10.39 -4.75 -2.71
N PHE A 18 -9.82 -3.67 -3.25
CA PHE A 18 -9.72 -2.36 -2.61
C PHE A 18 -10.85 -1.38 -2.99
N LEU A 19 -11.98 -1.87 -3.49
CA LEU A 19 -13.12 -1.02 -3.88
C LEU A 19 -13.65 -0.18 -2.71
N THR A 20 -13.73 -0.79 -1.52
CA THR A 20 -14.31 -0.13 -0.34
C THR A 20 -13.27 0.67 0.44
N ARG A 21 -13.72 1.75 1.07
CA ARG A 21 -12.87 2.54 2.00
C ARG A 21 -12.35 1.68 3.15
N ARG A 22 -13.15 0.72 3.63
CA ARG A 22 -12.76 -0.22 4.69
C ARG A 22 -11.59 -1.09 4.25
N ALA A 23 -11.68 -1.71 3.07
CA ALA A 23 -10.60 -2.56 2.55
C ALA A 23 -9.30 -1.76 2.33
N ARG A 24 -9.39 -0.51 1.85
CA ARG A 24 -8.23 0.38 1.69
C ARG A 24 -7.60 0.78 3.01
N TRP A 25 -8.42 1.05 4.03
CA TRP A 25 -7.95 1.33 5.39
C TRP A 25 -7.27 0.11 6.01
N GLU A 26 -7.86 -1.08 5.85
CA GLU A 26 -7.28 -2.33 6.34
C GLU A 26 -5.94 -2.64 5.67
N ALA A 27 -5.85 -2.45 4.35
CA ALA A 27 -4.59 -2.56 3.61
C ALA A 27 -3.51 -1.60 4.14
N ALA A 28 -3.86 -0.32 4.33
CA ALA A 28 -2.93 0.67 4.86
C ALA A 28 -2.45 0.30 6.28
N ARG A 29 -3.34 -0.24 7.12
CA ARG A 29 -2.99 -0.74 8.45
C ARG A 29 -2.00 -1.92 8.36
N ILE A 30 -2.30 -2.91 7.52
CA ILE A 30 -1.42 -4.08 7.33
C ILE A 30 -0.01 -3.64 6.90
N ILE A 31 0.06 -2.72 5.93
CA ILE A 31 1.33 -2.18 5.43
C ILE A 31 2.07 -1.42 6.54
N ASN A 32 1.38 -0.58 7.31
CA ASN A 32 2.00 0.16 8.41
C ASN A 32 2.54 -0.73 9.52
N ASP A 33 1.84 -1.81 9.83
CA ASP A 33 2.31 -2.78 10.83
C ASP A 33 3.61 -3.43 10.33
N ALA A 34 3.67 -3.87 9.06
CA ALA A 34 4.89 -4.43 8.46
C ALA A 34 6.05 -3.41 8.41
N LEU A 35 5.75 -2.14 8.10
CA LEU A 35 6.75 -1.05 8.16
C LEU A 35 7.23 -0.82 9.61
N SER A 36 6.38 -1.00 10.60
CA SER A 36 6.73 -0.81 12.01
C SER A 36 7.59 -1.96 12.54
N GLU A 37 7.26 -3.21 12.18
CA GLU A 37 8.04 -4.40 12.54
C GLU A 37 9.46 -4.36 11.98
N THR A 38 9.64 -3.77 10.81
CA THR A 38 10.95 -3.57 10.17
C THR A 38 11.65 -2.26 10.57
N GLY A 39 11.03 -1.43 11.42
CA GLY A 39 11.60 -0.14 11.81
C GLY A 39 11.68 0.88 10.66
N HIS A 40 10.96 0.65 9.55
CA HIS A 40 10.93 1.56 8.42
C HIS A 40 10.18 2.86 8.80
N PRO A 41 10.71 4.05 8.47
CA PRO A 41 10.13 5.31 8.94
C PRO A 41 8.93 5.77 8.10
N ALA A 42 8.67 5.15 6.94
CA ALA A 42 7.53 5.50 6.11
C ALA A 42 6.18 5.13 6.75
N ARG A 43 5.12 5.83 6.36
CA ARG A 43 3.74 5.57 6.80
C ARG A 43 2.77 5.70 5.64
N VAL A 44 1.74 4.86 5.61
CA VAL A 44 0.70 4.85 4.58
C VAL A 44 -0.62 5.27 5.20
N THR A 45 -1.32 6.21 4.58
CA THR A 45 -2.64 6.66 5.02
C THR A 45 -3.66 6.51 3.90
N CYS A 46 -4.89 6.16 4.26
CA CYS A 46 -5.98 6.04 3.29
C CYS A 46 -6.63 7.41 3.04
N ALA A 47 -6.65 7.86 1.79
CA ALA A 47 -7.44 9.00 1.32
C ALA A 47 -8.78 8.50 0.71
N ALA A 48 -9.66 9.44 0.31
CA ALA A 48 -11.02 9.11 -0.14
C ALA A 48 -11.07 8.13 -1.33
N ALA A 49 -10.10 8.20 -2.25
CA ALA A 49 -10.02 7.36 -3.44
C ALA A 49 -8.59 6.85 -3.75
N ALA A 50 -7.65 7.04 -2.81
CA ALA A 50 -6.22 6.80 -3.03
C ALA A 50 -5.54 6.50 -1.68
N TRP A 51 -4.24 6.27 -1.70
CA TRP A 51 -3.38 6.25 -0.52
C TRP A 51 -2.34 7.37 -0.59
N VAL A 52 -1.88 7.81 0.57
CA VAL A 52 -0.76 8.73 0.69
C VAL A 52 0.36 8.02 1.44
N VAL A 53 1.51 7.90 0.79
CA VAL A 53 2.74 7.38 1.37
C VAL A 53 3.57 8.55 1.86
N HIS A 54 3.83 8.60 3.15
CA HIS A 54 4.68 9.57 3.84
C HIS A 54 6.05 8.95 4.06
N SER A 55 7.12 9.60 3.58
CA SER A 55 8.48 9.21 3.90
C SER A 55 8.87 9.69 5.30
N GLY A 56 9.87 9.05 5.90
CA GLY A 56 10.47 9.52 7.15
C GLY A 56 11.09 10.93 7.08
N THR A 57 11.28 11.45 5.86
CA THR A 57 11.85 12.77 5.58
C THR A 57 10.79 13.86 5.36
N GLY A 58 9.50 13.54 5.55
CA GLY A 58 8.40 14.50 5.43
C GLY A 58 7.88 14.70 3.99
N ARG A 59 8.35 13.93 3.01
CA ARG A 59 7.76 13.93 1.66
C ARG A 59 6.51 13.05 1.65
N SER A 60 5.48 13.46 0.94
CA SER A 60 4.27 12.65 0.74
C SER A 60 4.00 12.44 -0.75
N VAL A 61 3.57 11.23 -1.09
CA VAL A 61 3.23 10.83 -2.47
C VAL A 61 1.83 10.24 -2.47
N LEU A 62 0.96 10.76 -3.33
CA LEU A 62 -0.36 10.21 -3.59
C LEU A 62 -0.23 9.05 -4.58
N VAL A 63 -0.81 7.90 -4.24
CA VAL A 63 -0.81 6.69 -5.07
C VAL A 63 -2.21 6.11 -5.17
N ASP A 64 -2.62 5.76 -6.39
CA ASP A 64 -3.98 5.26 -6.67
C ASP A 64 -4.07 3.72 -6.61
N THR A 65 -2.93 3.01 -6.59
CA THR A 65 -2.85 1.54 -6.66
C THR A 65 -2.02 0.97 -5.52
N ALA A 66 -2.25 -0.30 -5.19
CA ALA A 66 -1.46 -1.00 -4.17
C ALA A 66 -0.04 -1.26 -4.65
N SER A 67 0.14 -1.63 -5.92
CA SER A 67 1.48 -1.72 -6.53
C SER A 67 2.24 -0.39 -6.46
N GLY A 68 1.55 0.75 -6.63
CA GLY A 68 2.14 2.08 -6.52
C GLY A 68 2.65 2.40 -5.11
N ILE A 69 1.97 1.91 -4.06
CA ILE A 69 2.47 2.03 -2.68
C ILE A 69 3.84 1.37 -2.56
N TRP A 70 3.97 0.13 -3.03
CA TRP A 70 5.21 -0.62 -2.92
C TRP A 70 6.34 -0.04 -3.77
N GLN A 71 6.05 0.41 -4.99
CA GLN A 71 7.04 1.11 -5.81
C GLN A 71 7.60 2.34 -5.11
N VAL A 72 6.74 3.14 -4.47
CA VAL A 72 7.19 4.28 -3.67
C VAL A 72 8.02 3.81 -2.48
N LEU A 73 7.53 2.84 -1.70
CA LEU A 73 8.25 2.34 -0.52
C LEU A 73 9.63 1.75 -0.86
N LEU A 74 9.75 0.98 -1.93
CA LEU A 74 11.01 0.39 -2.41
C LEU A 74 11.98 1.45 -2.98
N SER A 75 11.46 2.58 -3.46
CA SER A 75 12.28 3.71 -3.91
C SER A 75 12.83 4.57 -2.77
N LEU A 76 12.29 4.42 -1.56
CA LEU A 76 12.74 5.20 -0.41
C LEU A 76 14.05 4.62 0.14
N PRO A 77 15.03 5.48 0.49
CA PRO A 77 16.21 5.04 1.19
C PRO A 77 15.84 4.56 2.59
N GLY A 78 16.28 3.35 2.96
CA GLY A 78 15.93 2.74 4.24
C GLY A 78 16.25 1.25 4.31
N LEU A 79 15.73 0.59 5.35
CA LEU A 79 15.83 -0.85 5.55
C LEU A 79 15.11 -1.60 4.42
N ARG A 80 15.70 -2.71 3.94
CA ARG A 80 15.00 -3.62 3.01
C ARG A 80 13.77 -4.20 3.72
N LEU A 81 12.61 -4.03 3.09
CA LEU A 81 11.34 -4.52 3.59
C LEU A 81 11.17 -5.99 3.17
N ASP A 82 11.28 -6.92 4.12
CA ASP A 82 10.84 -8.30 3.90
C ASP A 82 9.34 -8.41 4.24
N VAL A 83 8.51 -8.16 3.24
CA VAL A 83 7.04 -8.13 3.40
C VAL A 83 6.50 -9.52 3.74
N ALA A 84 7.09 -10.59 3.19
CA ALA A 84 6.66 -11.95 3.46
C ALA A 84 6.93 -12.32 4.93
N ALA A 85 8.12 -11.98 5.45
CA ALA A 85 8.46 -12.20 6.85
C ALA A 85 7.56 -11.37 7.80
N ALA A 86 7.39 -10.08 7.53
CA ALA A 86 6.61 -9.16 8.38
C ALA A 86 5.10 -9.45 8.39
N LEU A 87 4.61 -10.23 7.42
CA LEU A 87 3.19 -10.62 7.34
C LEU A 87 2.96 -12.08 7.74
N SER A 88 4.01 -12.82 8.10
CA SER A 88 3.92 -14.20 8.53
C SER A 88 3.10 -14.33 9.83
N GLY A 89 2.12 -15.24 9.85
CA GLY A 89 1.27 -15.50 11.02
C GLY A 89 -0.01 -14.67 11.13
N ARG A 90 -0.29 -13.78 10.16
CA ARG A 90 -1.58 -13.06 10.13
C ARG A 90 -2.72 -13.94 9.60
N PRO A 91 -3.96 -13.72 10.06
CA PRO A 91 -5.11 -14.47 9.56
C PRO A 91 -5.31 -14.21 8.06
N PRO A 92 -5.58 -15.26 7.25
CA PRO A 92 -5.75 -15.12 5.81
C PRO A 92 -7.04 -14.37 5.52
N THR A 93 -6.91 -13.09 5.12
CA THR A 93 -8.00 -12.27 4.61
C THR A 93 -7.75 -11.96 3.13
N PRO A 94 -8.80 -11.69 2.32
CA PRO A 94 -8.61 -11.29 0.92
C PRO A 94 -7.79 -10.01 0.79
N VAL A 95 -7.91 -9.10 1.77
CA VAL A 95 -7.11 -7.86 1.83
C VAL A 95 -5.64 -8.18 2.08
N LEU A 96 -5.34 -9.06 3.04
CA LEU A 96 -3.96 -9.49 3.31
C LEU A 96 -3.34 -10.16 2.07
N ALA A 97 -4.05 -11.09 1.45
CA ALA A 97 -3.57 -11.78 0.26
C ALA A 97 -3.27 -10.80 -0.89
N ALA A 98 -4.14 -9.82 -1.12
CA ALA A 98 -3.92 -8.77 -2.11
C ALA A 98 -2.72 -7.88 -1.77
N VAL A 99 -2.52 -7.54 -0.49
CA VAL A 99 -1.35 -6.76 -0.03
C VAL A 99 -0.06 -7.54 -0.28
N VAL A 100 0.01 -8.82 0.10
CA VAL A 100 1.18 -9.69 -0.14
C VAL A 100 1.46 -9.82 -1.64
N ALA A 101 0.45 -10.20 -2.43
CA ALA A 101 0.63 -10.38 -3.87
C ALA A 101 1.05 -9.07 -4.57
N SER A 102 0.50 -7.93 -4.14
CA SER A 102 0.91 -6.62 -4.67
C SER A 102 2.36 -6.27 -4.34
N ALA A 103 2.89 -6.72 -3.20
CA ALA A 103 4.28 -6.50 -2.80
C ALA A 103 5.23 -7.35 -3.65
N GLU A 104 4.91 -8.64 -3.82
CA GLU A 104 5.69 -9.58 -4.64
C GLU A 104 5.80 -9.13 -6.10
N THR A 105 4.75 -8.51 -6.64
CA THR A 105 4.78 -7.97 -8.02
C THR A 105 5.59 -6.68 -8.17
N ALA A 106 5.96 -6.02 -7.06
CA ALA A 106 6.67 -4.74 -7.08
C ALA A 106 8.19 -4.87 -6.88
N THR A 107 8.66 -6.03 -6.42
CA THR A 107 10.09 -6.39 -6.25
C THR A 107 10.68 -6.98 -7.52
#